data_AF-A0A2I2F9V6-F1
#
_entry.id   AF-A0A2I2F9V6-F1
#
_cell.length_a   1.000
_cell.length_b   1.000
_cell.length_c   1.000
_cell.angle_alpha   90.00
_cell.angle_beta   90.00
_cell.angle_gamma   90.00
#
_symmetry.space_group_name_H-M   'P 1'
#
loop_
_entity.id
_entity.type
_entity.pdbx_description
1 polymer ?
#
loop_
_entity_poly.entity_id
_entity_poly.type
_entity_poly.pdbx_seq_one_letter_code
_entity_poly.pdbx_strand_id
1 'polypeptide(L)'
;MSFQGGSSPSPVSPIDEPSAAKQFLQTEVYDLGAQPGLRSLPPGSERDFLTLTWGPIIYQTIYSPESDDLLPIFLHALAREIRKALPRCLPGTAQQHDMLVHTYSSRLFSSQKMFQQASEGAVRSAFHNFKVALMLPAIELPVRLRVCLVIDSWVLGILAATLEHAEFKGEAPQYGLCPVKMVEENFPDLYQESTDVKLAQLVSLFPDLSQDTLLDVLVSSAGSVEATATIISEQLAAAPIKKRAVSRPSVQTSLISHITTPGDRTPEPKRRPTKKGQTLHLFSPDDVAAHTPCTIIHNFLPPEQANALLLELLDESQHFSRYKFQVFDKTVESPHSASVYVSTPEEHRQHTSVYTYGGTYRSNVRQITPHMRNVSTKVQRIVNDEVQKRIRNVYPGGKKLRFQSPKEWIPNAAFVNCYDGPAESVGYHTDELTYLGPKAIIGSLSLGVEREFRVRRIVPPDEEDTSSPPSNSSADVPTAGSGGDPTRKQKPQKAPQTRADVQGQISIHLPHNSLLVMHAEMQEEWKHAITPAQTISPHPLSGNRRINVTYRWYRDSLHPQYTPRCQCGQHAILRCVQRKKETRGRYMWTCYAGFAPGKQTCNFFQWAEFDDDGEPFWERKPIEDDAPTLANFADAT
;
A
#
# COMPACT_ATOMS: atom_id res chain seq x y z
N MET A 1 -31.86 -40.83 -67.49
CA MET A 1 -30.55 -40.46 -68.07
C MET A 1 -29.76 -39.77 -66.97
N SER A 2 -28.70 -40.44 -66.53
CA SER A 2 -27.68 -39.92 -65.62
C SER A 2 -26.84 -38.87 -66.35
N PHE A 3 -26.34 -37.84 -65.64
CA PHE A 3 -24.90 -37.54 -65.50
C PHE A 3 -24.65 -36.24 -64.70
N GLN A 4 -23.66 -36.38 -63.82
CA GLN A 4 -22.80 -35.45 -63.08
C GLN A 4 -22.82 -33.94 -63.38
N GLY A 5 -22.55 -33.16 -62.33
CA GLY A 5 -21.58 -32.06 -62.39
C GLY A 5 -21.95 -30.80 -61.62
N GLY A 6 -21.00 -30.31 -60.80
CA GLY A 6 -20.89 -28.88 -60.52
C GLY A 6 -21.09 -28.46 -59.06
N SER A 7 -20.06 -28.66 -58.24
CA SER A 7 -19.80 -27.80 -57.07
C SER A 7 -19.62 -26.35 -57.55
N SER A 8 -20.50 -25.45 -57.11
CA SER A 8 -20.33 -24.00 -57.19
C SER A 8 -20.68 -23.37 -55.83
N PRO A 9 -19.94 -22.32 -55.41
CA PRO A 9 -19.93 -21.86 -54.03
C PRO A 9 -21.18 -21.06 -53.69
N SER A 10 -21.70 -21.26 -52.48
CA SER A 10 -22.80 -20.46 -51.93
C SER A 10 -22.47 -18.96 -51.94
N PRO A 11 -23.42 -18.09 -52.34
CA PRO A 11 -23.23 -16.65 -52.29
C PRO A 11 -23.25 -16.19 -50.83
N VAL A 12 -22.13 -15.61 -50.37
CA VAL A 12 -22.03 -14.94 -49.08
C VAL A 12 -23.01 -13.77 -49.08
N SER A 13 -23.98 -13.81 -48.16
CA SER A 13 -24.93 -12.73 -47.90
C SER A 13 -24.20 -11.43 -47.53
N PRO A 14 -24.76 -10.24 -47.86
CA PRO A 14 -24.09 -8.97 -47.61
C PRO A 14 -23.90 -8.83 -46.10
N ILE A 15 -22.62 -8.81 -45.71
CA ILE A 15 -22.16 -8.62 -44.35
C ILE A 15 -22.80 -7.34 -43.81
N ASP A 16 -23.59 -7.48 -42.74
CA ASP A 16 -24.10 -6.40 -41.89
C ASP A 16 -23.00 -5.36 -41.67
N GLU A 17 -23.07 -4.22 -42.37
CA GLU A 17 -22.25 -3.08 -41.98
C GLU A 17 -22.65 -2.67 -40.55
N PRO A 18 -21.69 -2.46 -39.64
CA PRO A 18 -22.00 -2.11 -38.27
C PRO A 18 -22.51 -0.65 -38.22
N SER A 19 -23.82 -0.46 -38.04
CA SER A 19 -24.39 0.88 -37.79
C SER A 19 -23.95 1.42 -36.42
N ALA A 20 -23.86 2.74 -36.28
CA ALA A 20 -23.48 3.39 -35.03
C ALA A 20 -24.46 3.05 -33.89
N ALA A 21 -25.76 2.95 -34.19
CA ALA A 21 -26.76 2.51 -33.20
C ALA A 21 -26.58 1.05 -32.76
N LYS A 22 -26.19 0.14 -33.68
CA LYS A 22 -25.90 -1.26 -33.34
C LYS A 22 -24.66 -1.37 -32.45
N GLN A 23 -23.59 -0.65 -32.80
CA GLN A 23 -22.38 -0.59 -32.00
C GLN A 23 -22.67 -0.07 -30.59
N PHE A 24 -23.41 1.04 -30.47
CA PHE A 24 -23.76 1.62 -29.17
C PHE A 24 -24.58 0.65 -28.31
N LEU A 25 -25.61 0.01 -28.85
CA LEU A 25 -26.40 -0.99 -28.11
C LEU A 25 -25.53 -2.15 -27.61
N GLN A 26 -24.59 -2.60 -28.44
CA GLN A 26 -23.69 -3.68 -28.08
C GLN A 26 -22.75 -3.26 -26.95
N THR A 27 -22.08 -2.11 -27.07
CA THR A 27 -21.08 -1.68 -26.09
C THR A 27 -21.68 -1.15 -24.78
N GLU A 28 -22.75 -0.37 -24.85
CA GLU A 28 -23.30 0.38 -23.71
C GLU A 28 -24.43 -0.32 -22.97
N VAL A 29 -25.10 -1.28 -23.63
CA VAL A 29 -26.29 -1.96 -23.10
C VAL A 29 -26.05 -3.46 -22.94
N TYR A 30 -25.66 -4.18 -24.00
CA TYR A 30 -25.57 -5.65 -23.94
C TYR A 30 -24.29 -6.18 -23.29
N ASP A 31 -23.13 -5.71 -23.74
CA ASP A 31 -21.84 -6.25 -23.31
C ASP A 31 -21.36 -5.64 -21.99
N LEU A 32 -21.96 -4.52 -21.57
CA LEU A 32 -21.52 -3.80 -20.37
C LEU A 32 -21.72 -4.64 -19.10
N GLY A 33 -22.83 -5.39 -18.99
CA GLY A 33 -23.06 -6.31 -17.87
C GLY A 33 -22.12 -7.51 -17.83
N ALA A 34 -21.46 -7.82 -18.95
CA ALA A 34 -20.46 -8.88 -19.06
C ALA A 34 -19.03 -8.40 -18.71
N GLN A 35 -18.80 -7.08 -18.61
CA GLN A 35 -17.49 -6.51 -18.28
C GLN A 35 -16.99 -7.00 -16.91
N PRO A 36 -15.70 -7.39 -16.79
CA PRO A 36 -15.08 -7.81 -15.54
C PRO A 36 -15.13 -6.67 -14.49
N GLY A 37 -16.16 -6.69 -13.65
CA GLY A 37 -16.42 -5.66 -12.65
C GLY A 37 -17.88 -5.37 -12.41
N LEU A 38 -18.61 -5.04 -13.47
CA LEU A 38 -20.06 -4.85 -13.40
C LEU A 38 -20.77 -6.19 -13.22
N ARG A 39 -20.22 -7.28 -13.79
CA ARG A 39 -20.72 -8.65 -13.60
C ARG A 39 -20.68 -9.11 -12.12
N SER A 40 -19.72 -8.62 -11.33
CA SER A 40 -19.52 -9.01 -9.93
C SER A 40 -20.40 -8.23 -8.94
N LEU A 41 -21.15 -7.22 -9.40
CA LEU A 41 -22.09 -6.50 -8.55
C LEU A 41 -23.20 -7.44 -8.06
N PRO A 42 -23.62 -7.33 -6.79
CA PRO A 42 -24.80 -8.05 -6.32
C PRO A 42 -26.03 -7.64 -7.14
N PRO A 43 -26.99 -8.55 -7.38
CA PRO A 43 -28.26 -8.19 -8.01
C PRO A 43 -28.96 -7.08 -7.21
N GLY A 44 -29.46 -6.06 -7.90
CA GLY A 44 -30.11 -4.92 -7.26
C GLY A 44 -30.29 -3.74 -8.20
N SER A 45 -31.11 -2.78 -7.76
CA SER A 45 -31.51 -1.63 -8.60
C SER A 45 -30.35 -0.83 -9.19
N GLU A 46 -29.22 -0.76 -8.49
CA GLU A 46 -28.02 -0.04 -8.95
C GLU A 46 -27.26 -0.81 -10.03
N ARG A 47 -27.12 -2.13 -9.86
CA ARG A 47 -26.58 -3.00 -10.91
C ARG A 47 -27.47 -2.96 -12.15
N ASP A 48 -28.79 -3.14 -11.98
CA ASP A 48 -29.73 -3.20 -13.09
C ASP A 48 -29.75 -1.90 -13.89
N PHE A 49 -29.73 -0.75 -13.21
CA PHE A 49 -29.58 0.55 -13.88
C PHE A 49 -28.30 0.61 -14.71
N LEU A 50 -27.15 0.22 -14.12
CA LEU A 50 -25.86 0.28 -14.80
C LEU A 50 -25.78 -0.70 -15.98
N THR A 51 -26.32 -1.90 -15.85
CA THR A 51 -26.12 -2.98 -16.84
C THR A 51 -27.25 -3.12 -17.87
N LEU A 52 -28.43 -2.54 -17.63
CA LEU A 52 -29.61 -2.71 -18.50
C LEU A 52 -30.11 -1.40 -19.13
N THR A 53 -29.57 -0.25 -18.74
CA THR A 53 -30.01 1.07 -19.22
C THR A 53 -28.83 1.96 -19.58
N TRP A 54 -29.02 2.97 -20.47
CA TRP A 54 -27.93 3.85 -20.94
C TRP A 54 -28.11 5.36 -20.68
N GLY A 55 -29.05 5.77 -19.81
CA GLY A 55 -29.28 7.20 -19.54
C GLY A 55 -28.39 7.82 -18.45
N PRO A 56 -28.51 9.14 -18.24
CA PRO A 56 -27.61 9.91 -17.39
C PRO A 56 -27.89 9.72 -15.90
N ILE A 57 -26.85 9.96 -15.10
CA ILE A 57 -26.95 10.16 -13.65
C ILE A 57 -27.14 11.65 -13.38
N ILE A 58 -28.09 12.00 -12.52
CA ILE A 58 -28.56 13.37 -12.28
C ILE A 58 -28.53 13.66 -10.77
N TYR A 59 -27.97 14.80 -10.39
CA TYR A 59 -27.95 15.31 -9.01
C TYR A 59 -28.81 16.57 -8.90
N GLN A 60 -29.78 16.56 -7.99
CA GLN A 60 -30.56 17.75 -7.64
C GLN A 60 -29.84 18.52 -6.53
N THR A 61 -29.55 19.81 -6.75
CA THR A 61 -28.90 20.67 -5.75
C THR A 61 -29.78 21.80 -5.24
N ILE A 62 -30.96 21.98 -5.83
CA ILE A 62 -31.95 22.95 -5.39
C ILE A 62 -33.23 22.23 -4.92
N TYR A 63 -33.73 22.66 -3.77
CA TYR A 63 -34.95 22.13 -3.15
C TYR A 63 -35.77 23.33 -2.67
N SER A 64 -36.61 23.82 -3.58
CA SER A 64 -37.68 24.79 -3.34
C SER A 64 -39.00 24.23 -3.88
N PRO A 65 -40.16 24.74 -3.43
CA PRO A 65 -41.46 24.34 -3.99
C PRO A 65 -41.51 24.48 -5.51
N GLU A 66 -40.96 25.56 -6.07
CA GLU A 66 -40.91 25.74 -7.52
C GLU A 66 -40.02 24.69 -8.20
N SER A 67 -38.95 24.25 -7.54
CA SER A 67 -38.07 23.22 -8.10
C SER A 67 -38.74 21.85 -8.15
N ASP A 68 -39.61 21.54 -7.20
CA ASP A 68 -40.33 20.26 -7.15
C ASP A 68 -41.35 20.16 -8.28
N ASP A 69 -41.96 21.28 -8.69
CA ASP A 69 -42.86 21.36 -9.84
C ASP A 69 -42.11 21.32 -11.19
N LEU A 70 -40.94 21.97 -11.27
CA LEU A 70 -40.16 22.07 -12.50
C LEU A 70 -39.33 20.81 -12.81
N LEU A 71 -38.93 20.04 -11.79
CA LEU A 71 -38.08 18.87 -11.96
C LEU A 71 -38.71 17.75 -12.83
N PRO A 72 -39.97 17.34 -12.63
CA PRO A 72 -40.63 16.37 -13.53
C PRO A 72 -40.71 16.87 -14.98
N ILE A 73 -40.95 18.17 -15.17
CA ILE A 73 -41.02 18.81 -16.49
C ILE A 73 -39.64 18.76 -17.16
N PHE A 74 -38.58 19.04 -16.41
CA PHE A 74 -37.20 18.94 -16.88
C PHE A 74 -36.87 17.51 -17.35
N LEU A 75 -37.15 16.49 -16.54
CA LEU A 75 -36.85 15.10 -16.88
C LEU A 75 -37.63 14.63 -18.12
N HIS A 76 -38.89 15.05 -18.24
CA HIS A 76 -39.70 14.76 -19.43
C HIS A 76 -39.17 15.46 -20.67
N ALA A 77 -38.80 16.74 -20.54
CA ALA A 77 -38.18 17.52 -21.60
C ALA A 77 -36.87 16.87 -22.08
N LEU A 78 -36.00 16.46 -21.15
CA LEU A 78 -34.74 15.80 -21.45
C LEU A 78 -34.95 14.50 -22.25
N ALA A 79 -35.84 13.62 -21.79
CA ALA A 79 -36.16 12.37 -22.49
C ALA A 79 -36.71 12.63 -23.90
N ARG A 80 -37.55 13.66 -24.06
CA ARG A 80 -38.12 14.05 -25.35
C ARG A 80 -37.05 14.55 -26.34
N GLU A 81 -36.14 15.39 -25.88
CA GLU A 81 -35.07 15.92 -26.74
C GLU A 81 -34.04 14.86 -27.11
N ILE A 82 -33.72 13.92 -26.20
CA ILE A 82 -32.87 12.76 -26.52
C ILE A 82 -33.53 11.91 -27.61
N ARG A 83 -34.82 11.59 -27.48
CA ARG A 83 -35.56 10.81 -28.50
C ARG A 83 -35.51 11.47 -29.88
N LYS A 84 -35.67 12.80 -29.95
CA LYS A 84 -35.57 13.55 -31.21
C LYS A 84 -34.16 13.53 -31.79
N ALA A 85 -33.13 13.55 -30.94
CA ALA A 85 -31.73 13.58 -31.37
C ALA A 85 -31.21 12.22 -31.86
N LEU A 86 -31.74 11.11 -31.36
CA LEU A 86 -31.22 9.75 -31.63
C LEU A 86 -31.01 9.44 -33.13
N PRO A 87 -31.98 9.65 -34.04
CA PRO A 87 -31.80 9.31 -35.45
C PRO A 87 -30.70 10.12 -36.15
N ARG A 88 -30.44 11.33 -35.65
CA ARG A 88 -29.41 12.23 -36.19
C ARG A 88 -28.03 11.90 -35.63
N CYS A 89 -27.94 11.58 -34.34
CA CYS A 89 -26.66 11.38 -33.64
C CYS A 89 -26.16 9.94 -33.70
N LEU A 90 -27.05 8.95 -33.78
CA LEU A 90 -26.74 7.53 -33.85
C LEU A 90 -27.49 6.90 -35.04
N PRO A 91 -26.97 7.02 -36.27
CA PRO A 91 -27.62 6.44 -37.45
C PRO A 91 -27.75 4.92 -37.30
N GLY A 92 -28.93 4.40 -37.65
CA GLY A 92 -29.31 3.01 -37.47
C GLY A 92 -30.70 2.70 -38.00
N THR A 93 -31.11 1.44 -37.89
CA THR A 93 -32.46 1.01 -38.29
C THR A 93 -33.51 1.47 -37.27
N ALA A 94 -34.77 1.57 -37.69
CA ALA A 94 -35.87 1.94 -36.79
C ALA A 94 -35.97 1.02 -35.56
N GLN A 95 -35.67 -0.28 -35.73
CA GLN A 95 -35.64 -1.25 -34.63
C GLN A 95 -34.52 -0.96 -33.61
N GLN A 96 -33.36 -0.51 -34.08
CA GLN A 96 -32.25 -0.12 -33.19
C GLN A 96 -32.60 1.15 -32.42
N HIS A 97 -33.25 2.14 -33.05
CA HIS A 97 -33.71 3.35 -32.37
C HIS A 97 -34.80 3.04 -31.34
N ASP A 98 -35.73 2.14 -31.66
CA ASP A 98 -36.76 1.74 -30.70
C ASP A 98 -36.16 1.05 -29.47
N MET A 99 -35.17 0.18 -29.67
CA MET A 99 -34.43 -0.44 -28.56
C MET A 99 -33.69 0.59 -27.70
N LEU A 100 -33.06 1.60 -28.31
CA LEU A 100 -32.43 2.69 -27.59
C LEU A 100 -33.43 3.47 -26.75
N VAL A 101 -34.62 3.75 -27.27
CA VAL A 101 -35.69 4.44 -26.51
C VAL A 101 -36.18 3.59 -25.33
N HIS A 102 -36.35 2.28 -25.52
CA HIS A 102 -36.81 1.37 -24.46
C HIS A 102 -35.79 1.14 -23.34
N THR A 103 -34.50 1.23 -23.66
CA THR A 103 -33.39 1.04 -22.70
C THR A 103 -32.89 2.36 -22.11
N TYR A 104 -33.53 3.49 -22.42
CA TYR A 104 -33.20 4.78 -21.85
C TYR A 104 -33.86 4.97 -20.48
N SER A 105 -33.04 5.16 -19.43
CA SER A 105 -33.49 5.52 -18.09
C SER A 105 -32.49 6.45 -17.43
N SER A 106 -32.95 7.47 -16.69
CA SER A 106 -32.09 8.36 -15.90
C SER A 106 -32.10 7.95 -14.42
N ARG A 107 -31.01 8.21 -13.70
CA ARG A 107 -30.92 8.01 -12.24
C ARG A 107 -30.84 9.34 -11.53
N LEU A 108 -31.81 9.66 -10.69
CA LEU A 108 -31.84 10.88 -9.88
C LEU A 108 -31.34 10.64 -8.46
N PHE A 109 -30.39 11.45 -8.01
CA PHE A 109 -29.97 11.58 -6.62
C PHE A 109 -30.59 12.84 -6.02
N SER A 110 -31.64 12.66 -5.23
CA SER A 110 -32.34 13.72 -4.50
C SER A 110 -32.19 13.49 -3.00
N SER A 111 -31.43 14.37 -2.35
CA SER A 111 -31.30 14.42 -0.90
C SER A 111 -31.01 15.85 -0.48
N GLN A 112 -32.04 16.54 -0.02
CA GLN A 112 -31.91 17.93 0.44
C GLN A 112 -30.81 18.06 1.52
N LYS A 113 -30.76 17.12 2.46
CA LYS A 113 -29.74 17.11 3.52
C LYS A 113 -28.31 17.01 2.98
N MET A 114 -28.09 16.28 1.88
CA MET A 114 -26.75 16.05 1.33
C MET A 114 -26.37 17.03 0.23
N PHE A 115 -27.33 17.51 -0.56
CA PHE A 115 -27.06 18.21 -1.81
C PHE A 115 -27.64 19.62 -1.89
N GLN A 116 -28.35 20.12 -0.86
CA GLN A 116 -28.82 21.51 -0.84
C GLN A 116 -27.65 22.47 -1.09
N GLN A 117 -27.76 23.24 -2.18
CA GLN A 117 -26.74 24.20 -2.63
C GLN A 117 -25.35 23.58 -2.78
N ALA A 118 -25.27 22.28 -3.05
CA ALA A 118 -24.00 21.61 -3.26
C ALA A 118 -23.28 22.23 -4.46
N SER A 119 -22.01 22.56 -4.25
CA SER A 119 -21.12 23.01 -5.33
C SER A 119 -20.88 21.89 -6.34
N GLU A 120 -20.44 22.25 -7.54
CA GLU A 120 -20.03 21.27 -8.56
C GLU A 120 -18.95 20.31 -8.04
N GLY A 121 -18.03 20.79 -7.21
CA GLY A 121 -17.02 19.97 -6.55
C GLY A 121 -17.64 18.96 -5.58
N ALA A 122 -18.61 19.37 -4.77
CA ALA A 122 -19.33 18.47 -3.87
C ALA A 122 -20.13 17.40 -4.63
N VAL A 123 -20.79 17.79 -5.74
CA VAL A 123 -21.47 16.84 -6.63
C VAL A 123 -20.49 15.87 -7.28
N ARG A 124 -19.33 16.35 -7.75
CA ARG A 124 -18.27 15.52 -8.32
C ARG A 124 -17.78 14.48 -7.32
N SER A 125 -17.51 14.90 -6.07
CA SER A 125 -17.12 13.99 -4.99
C SER A 125 -18.22 12.99 -4.63
N ALA A 126 -19.48 13.41 -4.60
CA ALA A 126 -20.60 12.51 -4.38
C ALA A 126 -20.73 11.47 -5.50
N PHE A 127 -20.55 11.88 -6.75
CA PHE A 127 -20.57 11.01 -7.92
C PHE A 127 -19.41 10.01 -7.92
N HIS A 128 -18.21 10.42 -7.50
CA HIS A 128 -17.08 9.54 -7.25
C HIS A 128 -17.40 8.50 -6.16
N ASN A 129 -17.87 8.97 -4.99
CA ASN A 129 -18.18 8.11 -3.85
C ASN A 129 -19.29 7.09 -4.15
N PHE A 130 -20.29 7.46 -4.97
CA PHE A 130 -21.30 6.52 -5.46
C PHE A 130 -20.67 5.34 -6.21
N LYS A 131 -19.72 5.62 -7.11
CA LYS A 131 -19.01 4.58 -7.87
C LYS A 131 -18.10 3.72 -6.99
N VAL A 132 -17.46 4.33 -5.98
CA VAL A 132 -16.65 3.62 -4.97
C VAL A 132 -17.51 2.73 -4.08
N ALA A 133 -18.67 3.21 -3.62
CA ALA A 133 -19.59 2.46 -2.78
C ALA A 133 -20.13 1.19 -3.47
N LEU A 134 -20.27 1.26 -4.80
CA LEU A 134 -20.60 0.11 -5.64
C LEU A 134 -19.43 -0.86 -5.82
N MET A 135 -18.24 -0.58 -5.30
CA MET A 135 -17.03 -1.40 -5.47
C MET A 135 -16.70 -1.63 -6.95
N LEU A 136 -17.00 -0.65 -7.83
CA LEU A 136 -16.63 -0.73 -9.25
C LEU A 136 -15.10 -0.85 -9.35
N PRO A 137 -14.55 -1.86 -10.04
CA PRO A 137 -13.11 -2.00 -10.17
C PRO A 137 -12.52 -0.85 -10.99
N ALA A 138 -11.21 -0.65 -10.88
CA ALA A 138 -10.48 0.37 -11.64
C ALA A 138 -10.31 -0.02 -13.13
N ILE A 139 -11.44 -0.15 -13.83
CA ILE A 139 -11.54 -0.34 -15.28
C ILE A 139 -12.00 0.96 -15.93
N GLU A 140 -11.61 1.22 -17.17
CA GLU A 140 -12.13 2.37 -17.90
C GLU A 140 -13.65 2.23 -18.05
N LEU A 141 -14.40 3.10 -17.37
CA LEU A 141 -15.84 3.10 -17.47
C LEU A 141 -16.29 3.79 -18.76
N PRO A 142 -17.41 3.36 -19.35
CA PRO A 142 -18.02 4.07 -20.47
C PRO A 142 -18.26 5.55 -20.14
N VAL A 143 -18.22 6.39 -21.18
CA VAL A 143 -18.36 7.85 -21.06
C VAL A 143 -19.61 8.24 -20.24
N ARG A 144 -20.72 7.51 -20.38
CA ARG A 144 -21.96 7.78 -19.63
C ARG A 144 -21.83 7.61 -18.10
N LEU A 145 -20.83 6.87 -17.61
CA LEU A 145 -20.52 6.72 -16.20
C LEU A 145 -19.36 7.63 -15.73
N ARG A 146 -18.84 8.47 -16.64
CA ARG A 146 -17.85 9.52 -16.37
C ARG A 146 -18.47 10.91 -16.32
N VAL A 147 -19.77 11.02 -16.54
CA VAL A 147 -20.48 12.29 -16.58
C VAL A 147 -21.78 12.20 -15.80
N CYS A 148 -22.10 13.23 -15.02
CA CYS A 148 -23.40 13.41 -14.40
C CYS A 148 -23.98 14.79 -14.71
N LEU A 149 -25.30 14.92 -14.65
CA LEU A 149 -26.00 16.18 -14.81
C LEU A 149 -26.33 16.79 -13.45
N VAL A 150 -26.31 18.11 -13.35
CA VAL A 150 -26.68 18.86 -12.16
C VAL A 150 -27.91 19.70 -12.46
N ILE A 151 -28.89 19.63 -11.58
CA ILE A 151 -30.08 20.47 -11.60
C ILE A 151 -29.94 21.47 -10.46
N ASP A 152 -29.49 22.68 -10.81
CA ASP A 152 -29.38 23.82 -9.89
C ASP A 152 -30.43 24.89 -10.18
N SER A 153 -30.42 25.96 -9.39
CA SER A 153 -31.36 27.08 -9.53
C SER A 153 -31.30 27.76 -10.90
N TRP A 154 -30.14 27.77 -11.54
CA TRP A 154 -29.98 28.40 -12.85
C TRP A 154 -30.63 27.56 -13.95
N VAL A 155 -30.38 26.25 -13.96
CA VAL A 155 -31.01 25.32 -14.93
C VAL A 155 -32.54 25.39 -14.85
N LEU A 156 -33.09 25.35 -13.62
CA LEU A 156 -34.54 25.44 -13.44
C LEU A 156 -35.10 26.82 -13.74
N GLY A 157 -34.36 27.90 -13.43
CA GLY A 157 -34.76 29.26 -13.78
C GLY A 157 -34.87 29.48 -15.29
N ILE A 158 -33.95 28.92 -16.09
CA ILE A 158 -34.03 28.98 -17.56
C ILE A 158 -35.18 28.14 -18.10
N LEU A 159 -35.45 26.96 -17.50
CA LEU A 159 -36.61 26.16 -17.87
C LEU A 159 -37.91 26.93 -17.60
N ALA A 160 -38.04 27.55 -16.43
CA ALA A 160 -39.18 28.40 -16.08
C ALA A 160 -39.37 29.52 -17.10
N ALA A 161 -38.31 30.29 -17.40
CA ALA A 161 -38.37 31.35 -18.41
C ALA A 161 -38.73 30.83 -19.82
N THR A 162 -38.30 29.62 -20.17
CA THR A 162 -38.63 28.98 -21.46
C THR A 162 -40.10 28.61 -21.54
N LEU A 163 -40.67 28.12 -20.43
CA LEU A 163 -42.10 27.81 -20.32
C LEU A 163 -42.93 29.09 -20.39
N GLU A 164 -42.54 30.12 -19.63
CA GLU A 164 -43.20 31.45 -19.62
C GLU A 164 -43.17 32.10 -21.01
N HIS A 165 -42.03 32.06 -21.71
CA HIS A 165 -41.90 32.63 -23.05
C HIS A 165 -42.71 31.87 -24.10
N ALA A 166 -42.77 30.54 -23.98
CA ALA A 166 -43.59 29.71 -24.86
C ALA A 166 -45.09 29.96 -24.63
N GLU A 167 -45.49 30.09 -23.38
CA GLU A 167 -46.85 30.46 -22.99
C GLU A 167 -47.21 31.87 -23.50
N PHE A 168 -46.32 32.85 -23.33
CA PHE A 168 -46.51 34.23 -23.82
C PHE A 168 -46.63 34.31 -25.35
N LYS A 169 -45.88 33.46 -26.09
CA LYS A 169 -45.93 33.40 -27.56
C LYS A 169 -46.99 32.46 -28.12
N GLY A 170 -47.61 31.62 -27.29
CA GLY A 170 -48.54 30.58 -27.74
C GLY A 170 -47.87 29.47 -28.58
N GLU A 171 -46.58 29.24 -28.36
CA GLU A 171 -45.77 28.26 -29.12
C GLU A 171 -45.38 27.06 -28.25
N ALA A 172 -44.95 25.97 -28.89
CA ALA A 172 -44.42 24.83 -28.15
C ALA A 172 -43.07 25.20 -27.49
N PRO A 173 -42.85 24.85 -26.20
CA PRO A 173 -41.62 25.19 -25.52
C PRO A 173 -40.41 24.51 -26.16
N GLN A 174 -39.40 25.33 -26.46
CA GLN A 174 -38.18 24.94 -27.17
C GLN A 174 -37.13 24.40 -26.19
N TYR A 175 -37.40 23.22 -25.62
CA TYR A 175 -36.51 22.60 -24.62
C TYR A 175 -35.08 22.34 -25.09
N GLY A 176 -34.84 22.23 -26.40
CA GLY A 176 -33.49 22.10 -26.95
C GLY A 176 -32.58 23.31 -26.69
N LEU A 177 -33.15 24.45 -26.27
CA LEU A 177 -32.41 25.64 -25.85
C LEU A 177 -32.13 25.69 -24.35
N CYS A 178 -32.74 24.80 -23.56
CA CYS A 178 -32.50 24.75 -22.12
C CYS A 178 -31.08 24.20 -21.88
N PRO A 179 -30.20 24.95 -21.20
CA PRO A 179 -28.87 24.49 -20.91
C PRO A 179 -28.93 23.36 -19.88
N VAL A 180 -28.02 22.40 -20.01
CA VAL A 180 -27.78 21.39 -19.00
C VAL A 180 -26.46 21.68 -18.32
N LYS A 181 -26.43 21.54 -17.00
CA LYS A 181 -25.18 21.61 -16.26
C LYS A 181 -24.60 20.22 -16.16
N MET A 182 -23.40 20.04 -16.71
CA MET A 182 -22.74 18.75 -16.82
C MET A 182 -21.49 18.76 -15.96
N VAL A 183 -21.37 17.79 -15.06
CA VAL A 183 -20.19 17.59 -14.22
C VAL A 183 -19.51 16.31 -14.68
N GLU A 184 -18.33 16.49 -15.26
CA GLU A 184 -17.44 15.40 -15.63
C GLU A 184 -16.63 14.95 -14.42
N GLU A 185 -16.42 13.64 -14.33
CA GLU A 185 -15.61 13.01 -13.31
C GLU A 185 -14.84 11.84 -13.93
N ASN A 186 -13.54 11.78 -13.66
CA ASN A 186 -12.68 10.73 -14.19
C ASN A 186 -12.73 9.53 -13.26
N PHE A 187 -13.38 8.44 -13.70
CA PHE A 187 -13.42 7.19 -12.95
C PHE A 187 -12.91 6.00 -13.77
N PRO A 188 -12.02 5.15 -13.20
CA PRO A 188 -11.30 5.39 -11.96
C PRO A 188 -10.47 6.66 -12.10
N ASP A 189 -10.31 7.37 -10.99
CA ASP A 189 -9.55 8.62 -10.93
C ASP A 189 -8.06 8.29 -11.09
N LEU A 190 -7.66 7.96 -12.32
CA LEU A 190 -6.26 7.91 -12.74
C LEU A 190 -5.71 9.34 -12.83
N TYR A 191 -6.62 10.33 -12.92
CA TYR A 191 -6.37 11.75 -13.06
C TYR A 191 -7.43 12.58 -12.32
N GLN A 192 -7.65 12.31 -11.04
CA GLN A 192 -7.89 13.41 -10.09
C GLN A 192 -6.68 14.28 -10.38
N GLU A 193 -6.83 15.52 -10.91
CA GLU A 193 -5.67 16.37 -11.27
C GLU A 193 -4.69 16.18 -10.15
N SER A 194 -3.63 15.41 -10.43
CA SER A 194 -2.97 14.79 -9.30
C SER A 194 -2.46 15.96 -8.50
N THR A 195 -2.26 15.74 -7.23
CA THR A 195 -1.43 16.63 -6.46
C THR A 195 -0.30 17.21 -7.34
N ASP A 196 0.32 16.42 -8.20
CA ASP A 196 1.32 16.83 -9.20
C ASP A 196 0.87 17.80 -10.31
N VAL A 197 -0.37 17.78 -10.80
CA VAL A 197 -0.88 18.74 -11.83
C VAL A 197 -1.22 20.09 -11.21
N LYS A 198 -1.91 20.10 -10.06
CA LYS A 198 -2.16 21.33 -9.29
C LYS A 198 -0.86 21.94 -8.80
N LEU A 199 0.07 21.07 -8.42
CA LEU A 199 1.44 21.46 -8.14
C LEU A 199 2.16 21.94 -9.38
N ALA A 200 1.96 21.38 -10.57
CA ALA A 200 2.59 21.89 -11.79
C ALA A 200 2.08 23.30 -12.14
N GLN A 201 0.79 23.59 -11.95
CA GLN A 201 0.22 24.94 -12.08
C GLN A 201 0.80 25.90 -11.04
N LEU A 202 0.87 25.47 -9.77
CA LEU A 202 1.45 26.27 -8.68
C LEU A 202 2.97 26.44 -8.82
N VAL A 203 3.69 25.44 -9.32
CA VAL A 203 5.11 25.51 -9.69
C VAL A 203 5.29 26.46 -10.87
N SER A 204 4.31 26.54 -11.78
CA SER A 204 4.33 27.54 -12.86
C SER A 204 4.08 28.97 -12.35
N LEU A 205 3.24 29.14 -11.33
CA LEU A 205 2.93 30.44 -10.72
C LEU A 205 3.99 30.90 -9.70
N PHE A 206 4.63 29.95 -9.02
CA PHE A 206 5.64 30.16 -7.97
C PHE A 206 6.84 29.21 -8.19
N PRO A 207 7.60 29.39 -9.27
CA PRO A 207 8.69 28.48 -9.65
C PRO A 207 9.83 28.41 -8.64
N ASP A 208 9.93 29.40 -7.75
CA ASP A 208 10.96 29.50 -6.71
C ASP A 208 10.62 28.70 -5.44
N LEU A 209 9.39 28.19 -5.32
CA LEU A 209 8.97 27.35 -4.18
C LEU A 209 9.00 25.88 -4.55
N SER A 210 9.46 25.06 -3.60
CA SER A 210 9.49 23.62 -3.82
C SER A 210 8.06 23.08 -3.96
N GLN A 211 7.92 22.08 -4.82
CA GLN A 211 6.67 21.35 -5.01
C GLN A 211 6.08 20.85 -3.68
N ASP A 212 6.90 20.44 -2.71
CA ASP A 212 6.45 20.06 -1.36
C ASP A 212 5.85 21.24 -0.57
N THR A 213 6.38 22.46 -0.73
CA THR A 213 5.85 23.67 -0.06
C THR A 213 4.53 24.11 -0.68
N LEU A 214 4.47 24.12 -2.02
CA LEU A 214 3.24 24.36 -2.76
C LEU A 214 2.18 23.32 -2.39
N LEU A 215 2.60 22.08 -2.08
CA LEU A 215 1.72 21.00 -1.68
C LEU A 215 1.19 21.20 -0.27
N ASP A 216 2.06 21.54 0.68
CA ASP A 216 1.66 21.79 2.06
C ASP A 216 0.68 22.96 2.15
N VAL A 217 0.88 24.03 1.37
CA VAL A 217 -0.07 25.16 1.31
C VAL A 217 -1.33 24.77 0.54
N LEU A 218 -1.23 23.95 -0.52
CA LEU A 218 -2.37 23.41 -1.25
C LEU A 218 -3.25 22.50 -0.38
N VAL A 219 -2.64 21.66 0.45
CA VAL A 219 -3.33 20.82 1.44
C VAL A 219 -3.98 21.70 2.51
N SER A 220 -3.28 22.72 3.00
CA SER A 220 -3.82 23.69 3.97
C SER A 220 -4.97 24.53 3.38
N SER A 221 -5.01 24.66 2.06
CA SER A 221 -6.05 25.39 1.30
C SER A 221 -7.13 24.46 0.72
N ALA A 222 -7.29 23.26 1.29
CA ALA A 222 -8.26 22.24 0.88
C ALA A 222 -8.21 21.87 -0.62
N GLY A 223 -7.04 21.98 -1.25
CA GLY A 223 -6.81 21.58 -2.63
C GLY A 223 -7.17 22.61 -3.70
N SER A 224 -7.39 23.89 -3.33
CA SER A 224 -7.63 25.01 -4.26
C SER A 224 -6.32 25.70 -4.68
N VAL A 225 -6.07 25.76 -5.99
CA VAL A 225 -4.89 26.42 -6.58
C VAL A 225 -4.95 27.93 -6.38
N GLU A 226 -6.11 28.59 -6.53
CA GLU A 226 -6.22 30.04 -6.33
C GLU A 226 -5.97 30.46 -4.86
N ALA A 227 -6.52 29.71 -3.90
CA ALA A 227 -6.31 29.99 -2.47
C ALA A 227 -4.83 29.78 -2.08
N THR A 228 -4.21 28.73 -2.61
CA THR A 228 -2.78 28.45 -2.42
C THR A 228 -1.91 29.56 -2.98
N ALA A 229 -2.23 30.05 -4.18
CA ALA A 229 -1.49 31.12 -4.81
C ALA A 229 -1.50 32.42 -4.00
N THR A 230 -2.66 32.75 -3.42
CA THR A 230 -2.83 33.96 -2.61
C THR A 230 -1.97 33.91 -1.33
N ILE A 231 -2.01 32.80 -0.60
CA ILE A 231 -1.24 32.61 0.64
C ILE A 231 0.27 32.66 0.37
N ILE A 232 0.69 32.09 -0.76
CA ILE A 232 2.10 32.02 -1.13
C ILE A 232 2.65 33.39 -1.55
N SER A 233 1.88 34.16 -2.32
CA SER A 233 2.25 35.53 -2.68
C SER A 233 2.46 36.42 -1.45
N GLU A 234 1.67 36.23 -0.39
CA GLU A 234 1.81 36.98 0.87
C GLU A 234 3.04 36.54 1.68
N GLN A 235 3.39 35.24 1.66
CA GLN A 235 4.55 34.69 2.38
C GLN A 235 5.90 35.02 1.71
N LEU A 236 5.95 35.02 0.36
CA LEU A 236 7.16 35.36 -0.39
C LEU A 236 7.57 36.83 -0.24
N ALA A 237 6.64 37.71 0.15
CA ALA A 237 6.93 39.10 0.46
C ALA A 237 7.79 39.30 1.73
N ALA A 238 8.12 38.25 2.51
CA ALA A 238 8.57 38.38 3.90
C ALA A 238 9.98 37.85 4.32
N ALA A 239 10.91 37.31 3.48
CA ALA A 239 12.22 36.81 3.99
C ALA A 239 13.51 36.88 3.08
N PRO A 240 14.77 37.06 3.62
CA PRO A 240 16.03 37.30 2.87
C PRO A 240 17.13 36.16 2.87
N ILE A 241 18.15 36.25 1.98
CA ILE A 241 19.07 35.16 1.48
C ILE A 241 20.55 35.21 2.00
N LYS A 242 21.25 34.06 2.24
CA LYS A 242 22.73 33.85 2.01
C LYS A 242 23.18 32.40 1.65
N LYS A 243 24.36 32.28 0.98
CA LYS A 243 24.84 31.29 -0.03
C LYS A 243 25.64 30.03 0.44
N ARG A 244 25.88 29.12 -0.54
CA ARG A 244 26.30 27.69 -0.55
C ARG A 244 27.78 27.47 -0.99
N ALA A 245 28.39 26.32 -0.66
CA ALA A 245 29.62 25.78 -1.29
C ALA A 245 29.56 24.23 -1.45
N VAL A 246 30.23 23.66 -2.48
CA VAL A 246 30.17 22.24 -2.92
C VAL A 246 31.59 21.67 -3.13
N SER A 247 31.85 20.41 -2.77
CA SER A 247 33.03 19.61 -3.18
C SER A 247 32.67 18.18 -3.66
N ARG A 248 33.61 17.58 -4.43
CA ARG A 248 33.53 16.38 -5.30
C ARG A 248 33.57 15.01 -4.56
N PRO A 249 33.27 13.87 -5.25
CA PRO A 249 33.04 12.59 -4.60
C PRO A 249 34.35 11.82 -4.32
N SER A 250 34.57 11.46 -3.06
CA SER A 250 35.60 10.51 -2.64
C SER A 250 34.98 9.15 -2.34
N VAL A 251 35.59 8.09 -2.88
CA VAL A 251 35.44 6.71 -2.41
C VAL A 251 35.75 6.70 -0.91
N GLN A 252 34.79 6.29 -0.08
CA GLN A 252 34.98 6.26 1.37
C GLN A 252 35.21 4.82 1.82
N THR A 253 36.44 4.55 2.24
CA THR A 253 36.90 3.34 2.93
C THR A 253 36.45 3.35 4.40
N SER A 254 36.34 2.14 4.96
CA SER A 254 35.87 1.80 6.31
C SER A 254 36.44 2.67 7.44
N LEU A 255 35.65 2.88 8.50
CA LEU A 255 35.88 3.80 9.63
C LEU A 255 37.04 3.41 10.59
N ILE A 256 37.88 2.43 10.27
CA ILE A 256 38.95 1.93 11.16
C ILE A 256 40.36 2.39 10.69
N SER A 257 40.49 3.51 9.99
CA SER A 257 41.80 4.08 9.63
C SER A 257 42.20 5.35 10.39
N HIS A 258 41.43 5.79 11.40
CA HIS A 258 41.71 7.04 12.11
C HIS A 258 41.88 6.96 13.63
N ILE A 259 42.07 5.77 14.23
CA ILE A 259 42.43 5.69 15.64
C ILE A 259 43.59 4.71 15.83
N THR A 260 44.80 5.19 15.58
CA THR A 260 46.01 4.64 16.20
C THR A 260 46.92 5.79 16.63
N THR A 261 46.76 6.23 17.87
CA THR A 261 47.88 6.71 18.70
C THR A 261 47.45 6.60 20.18
N PRO A 262 48.28 6.01 21.06
CA PRO A 262 47.94 5.78 22.45
C PRO A 262 48.16 7.05 23.27
N GLY A 263 47.13 7.51 23.97
CA GLY A 263 47.24 8.68 24.82
C GLY A 263 45.90 9.11 25.40
N ASP A 264 45.57 8.53 26.56
CA ASP A 264 44.83 9.11 27.68
C ASP A 264 43.72 10.14 27.37
N ARG A 265 42.44 9.74 27.49
CA ARG A 265 41.31 10.58 27.97
C ARG A 265 39.98 9.81 28.07
N THR A 266 39.21 10.24 29.06
CA THR A 266 37.93 9.77 29.60
C THR A 266 36.77 9.60 28.58
N PRO A 267 35.74 8.80 28.91
CA PRO A 267 34.65 8.47 27.98
C PRO A 267 33.63 9.62 27.84
N GLU A 268 33.61 10.28 26.68
CA GLU A 268 32.51 11.16 26.26
C GLU A 268 31.34 10.36 25.63
N PRO A 269 30.09 10.85 25.74
CA PRO A 269 28.90 10.14 25.24
C PRO A 269 28.89 10.01 23.72
N LYS A 270 28.68 8.77 23.23
CA LYS A 270 28.67 8.37 21.81
C LYS A 270 27.72 9.24 20.97
N ARG A 271 28.27 10.00 20.01
CA ARG A 271 27.51 10.77 19.01
C ARG A 271 26.77 9.82 18.06
N ARG A 272 25.51 10.14 17.74
CA ARG A 272 24.62 9.35 16.86
C ARG A 272 25.15 9.38 15.40
N PRO A 273 25.29 8.25 14.70
CA PRO A 273 25.99 8.19 13.42
C PRO A 273 25.13 8.55 12.20
N THR A 274 23.81 8.62 12.34
CA THR A 274 22.89 8.90 11.23
C THR A 274 22.42 10.37 11.25
N LYS A 275 22.53 11.05 10.10
CA LYS A 275 22.01 12.42 9.87
C LYS A 275 20.78 12.38 8.96
N LYS A 276 19.86 13.34 9.14
CA LYS A 276 18.60 13.50 8.39
C LYS A 276 18.82 13.28 6.88
N GLY A 277 18.17 12.27 6.32
CA GLY A 277 18.15 12.00 4.88
C GLY A 277 19.37 11.27 4.27
N GLN A 278 20.36 10.79 5.04
CA GLN A 278 21.46 9.97 4.52
C GLN A 278 21.36 8.52 4.99
N THR A 279 21.45 7.56 4.06
CA THR A 279 21.60 6.13 4.39
C THR A 279 23.02 5.90 4.88
N LEU A 280 23.17 5.35 6.08
CA LEU A 280 24.46 4.88 6.57
C LEU A 280 24.67 3.45 6.08
N HIS A 281 25.64 3.22 5.20
CA HIS A 281 26.00 1.87 4.76
C HIS A 281 27.03 1.29 5.73
N LEU A 282 26.73 0.13 6.29
CA LEU A 282 27.63 -0.62 7.16
C LEU A 282 28.12 -1.86 6.42
N PHE A 283 29.44 -1.99 6.34
CA PHE A 283 30.11 -3.06 5.60
C PHE A 283 30.84 -4.04 6.54
N SER A 284 31.28 -3.59 7.71
CA SER A 284 31.99 -4.44 8.66
C SER A 284 31.01 -5.09 9.66
N PRO A 285 31.21 -6.36 10.05
CA PRO A 285 30.43 -7.02 11.09
C PRO A 285 30.39 -6.27 12.42
N ASP A 286 31.53 -5.69 12.83
CA ASP A 286 31.65 -4.96 14.09
C ASP A 286 30.82 -3.68 14.08
N ASP A 287 30.82 -2.93 12.97
CA ASP A 287 29.99 -1.74 12.84
C ASP A 287 28.50 -2.08 12.86
N VAL A 288 28.10 -3.18 12.21
CA VAL A 288 26.71 -3.65 12.23
C VAL A 288 26.28 -3.95 13.66
N ALA A 289 27.09 -4.71 14.40
CA ALA A 289 26.80 -5.08 15.79
C ALA A 289 26.77 -3.87 16.75
N ALA A 290 27.62 -2.87 16.51
CA ALA A 290 27.71 -1.68 17.35
C ALA A 290 26.55 -0.69 17.14
N HIS A 291 25.97 -0.65 15.93
CA HIS A 291 25.00 0.38 15.55
C HIS A 291 23.57 -0.15 15.34
N THR A 292 23.40 -1.46 15.36
CA THR A 292 22.11 -2.12 15.14
C THR A 292 21.92 -3.28 16.13
N PRO A 293 20.67 -3.76 16.30
CA PRO A 293 20.41 -5.00 17.02
C PRO A 293 20.68 -6.24 16.17
N CYS A 294 21.62 -6.18 15.22
CA CYS A 294 21.96 -7.28 14.35
C CYS A 294 23.43 -7.68 14.50
N THR A 295 23.73 -8.97 14.34
CA THR A 295 25.09 -9.47 14.09
C THR A 295 25.12 -10.09 12.70
N ILE A 296 26.17 -9.85 11.90
CA ILE A 296 26.36 -10.48 10.60
C ILE A 296 27.61 -11.35 10.57
N ILE A 297 27.51 -12.50 9.93
CA ILE A 297 28.60 -13.47 9.76
C ILE A 297 28.67 -13.78 8.26
N HIS A 298 29.73 -13.31 7.60
CA HIS A 298 29.99 -13.59 6.20
C HIS A 298 30.67 -14.95 6.02
N ASN A 299 30.50 -15.54 4.83
CA ASN A 299 31.05 -16.85 4.49
C ASN A 299 30.70 -17.92 5.54
N PHE A 300 29.45 -17.90 6.01
CA PHE A 300 29.01 -18.66 7.16
C PHE A 300 29.18 -20.18 6.98
N LEU A 301 28.83 -20.69 5.81
CA LEU A 301 28.98 -22.10 5.45
C LEU A 301 30.23 -22.35 4.59
N PRO A 302 30.77 -23.58 4.59
CA PRO A 302 31.70 -24.00 3.54
C PRO A 302 31.09 -23.76 2.15
N PRO A 303 31.86 -23.28 1.15
CA PRO A 303 31.32 -22.93 -0.17
C PRO A 303 30.51 -24.04 -0.85
N GLU A 304 30.96 -25.30 -0.74
CA GLU A 304 30.25 -26.45 -1.29
C GLU A 304 28.87 -26.64 -0.65
N GLN A 305 28.75 -26.44 0.67
CA GLN A 305 27.47 -26.55 1.37
C GLN A 305 26.55 -25.38 1.04
N ALA A 306 27.09 -24.17 0.92
CA ALA A 306 26.32 -22.99 0.52
C ALA A 306 25.75 -23.13 -0.90
N ASN A 307 26.58 -23.64 -1.83
CA ASN A 307 26.18 -23.87 -3.21
C ASN A 307 25.16 -25.00 -3.34
N ALA A 308 25.35 -26.11 -2.62
CA ALA A 308 24.39 -27.21 -2.61
C ALA A 308 23.02 -26.77 -2.08
N LEU A 309 23.00 -26.05 -0.95
CA LEU A 309 21.76 -25.48 -0.42
C LEU A 309 21.12 -24.47 -1.38
N LEU A 310 21.92 -23.61 -2.03
CA LEU A 310 21.41 -22.65 -3.01
C LEU A 310 20.75 -23.36 -4.20
N LEU A 311 21.37 -24.39 -4.77
CA LEU A 311 20.83 -25.13 -5.91
C LEU A 311 19.54 -25.87 -5.52
N GLU A 312 19.52 -26.53 -4.36
CA GLU A 312 18.32 -27.18 -3.82
C GLU A 312 17.16 -26.18 -3.67
N LEU A 313 17.42 -25.02 -3.06
CA LEU A 313 16.37 -24.01 -2.85
C LEU A 313 15.96 -23.26 -4.12
N LEU A 314 16.84 -23.18 -5.12
CA LEU A 314 16.47 -22.66 -6.44
C LEU A 314 15.50 -23.61 -7.15
N ASP A 315 15.73 -24.93 -7.04
CA ASP A 315 14.82 -25.93 -7.58
C ASP A 315 13.45 -25.84 -6.87
N GLU A 316 13.46 -25.83 -5.54
CA GLU A 316 12.27 -25.66 -4.70
C GLU A 316 11.52 -24.34 -4.99
N SER A 317 12.23 -23.27 -5.36
CA SER A 317 11.63 -21.95 -5.60
C SER A 317 10.63 -21.92 -6.75
N GLN A 318 10.67 -22.90 -7.65
CA GLN A 318 9.68 -23.09 -8.71
C GLN A 318 8.27 -23.35 -8.15
N HIS A 319 8.20 -23.87 -6.93
CA HIS A 319 6.95 -24.14 -6.22
C HIS A 319 6.54 -23.01 -5.27
N PHE A 320 7.31 -21.93 -5.18
CA PHE A 320 6.97 -20.84 -4.26
C PHE A 320 5.78 -20.04 -4.78
N SER A 321 5.01 -19.49 -3.84
CA SER A 321 3.82 -18.70 -4.18
C SER A 321 4.03 -17.23 -3.83
N ARG A 322 3.43 -16.34 -4.64
CA ARG A 322 3.21 -14.95 -4.27
C ARG A 322 1.89 -14.88 -3.54
N TYR A 323 1.92 -14.46 -2.28
CA TYR A 323 0.69 -14.36 -1.51
C TYR A 323 0.03 -13.00 -1.69
N LYS A 324 -1.31 -13.03 -1.68
CA LYS A 324 -2.14 -11.83 -1.68
C LYS A 324 -2.51 -11.45 -0.26
N PHE A 325 -2.53 -10.16 0.00
CA PHE A 325 -2.88 -9.58 1.29
C PHE A 325 -3.53 -8.22 1.09
N GLN A 326 -4.22 -7.71 2.10
CA GLN A 326 -4.97 -6.47 2.03
C GLN A 326 -4.22 -5.34 2.75
N VAL A 327 -4.05 -4.23 2.05
CA VAL A 327 -3.46 -2.99 2.58
C VAL A 327 -4.40 -1.84 2.20
N PHE A 328 -4.93 -1.14 3.21
CA PHE A 328 -5.94 -0.08 3.02
C PHE A 328 -7.11 -0.52 2.12
N ASP A 329 -7.66 -1.71 2.41
CA ASP A 329 -8.77 -2.32 1.67
C ASP A 329 -8.52 -2.67 0.20
N LYS A 330 -7.27 -2.52 -0.25
CA LYS A 330 -6.81 -3.02 -1.56
C LYS A 330 -6.09 -4.34 -1.39
N THR A 331 -6.54 -5.36 -2.13
CA THR A 331 -5.79 -6.61 -2.25
C THR A 331 -4.58 -6.39 -3.13
N VAL A 332 -3.40 -6.51 -2.54
CA VAL A 332 -2.10 -6.45 -3.20
C VAL A 332 -1.44 -7.82 -3.17
N GLU A 333 -0.45 -8.01 -4.03
CA GLU A 333 0.33 -9.24 -4.10
C GLU A 333 1.76 -8.97 -3.64
N SER A 334 2.36 -9.95 -2.96
CA SER A 334 3.76 -9.89 -2.55
C SER A 334 4.68 -9.69 -3.77
N PRO A 335 5.61 -8.71 -3.73
CA PRO A 335 6.58 -8.50 -4.80
C PRO A 335 7.60 -9.63 -4.97
N HIS A 336 7.71 -10.54 -4.00
CA HIS A 336 8.59 -11.71 -4.01
C HIS A 336 7.79 -12.99 -3.75
N SER A 337 8.33 -14.14 -4.15
CA SER A 337 7.72 -15.46 -3.87
C SER A 337 8.30 -16.07 -2.59
N ALA A 338 7.51 -16.89 -1.90
CA ALA A 338 7.95 -17.54 -0.66
C ALA A 338 7.24 -18.89 -0.40
N SER A 339 7.82 -19.65 0.51
CA SER A 339 7.22 -20.84 1.14
C SER A 339 7.64 -20.96 2.61
N VAL A 340 6.84 -21.68 3.40
CA VAL A 340 7.09 -21.95 4.83
C VAL A 340 7.54 -23.39 4.98
N TYR A 341 8.58 -23.62 5.77
CA TYR A 341 9.15 -24.94 6.03
C TYR A 341 8.95 -25.33 7.50
N VAL A 342 8.61 -26.60 7.72
CA VAL A 342 8.43 -27.26 9.03
C VAL A 342 9.09 -28.64 9.06
N SER A 343 9.23 -29.28 10.23
CA SER A 343 10.03 -30.49 10.39
C SER A 343 9.27 -31.73 9.93
N THR A 344 8.05 -31.91 10.42
CA THR A 344 7.31 -33.18 10.26
C THR A 344 6.07 -33.05 9.36
N PRO A 345 5.55 -34.16 8.78
CA PRO A 345 4.32 -34.12 7.99
C PRO A 345 3.10 -33.73 8.83
N GLU A 346 3.13 -34.04 10.13
CA GLU A 346 2.09 -33.67 11.08
C GLU A 346 2.09 -32.15 11.32
N GLU A 347 3.27 -31.56 11.48
CA GLU A 347 3.42 -30.10 11.55
C GLU A 347 3.00 -29.43 10.24
N HIS A 348 3.23 -30.06 9.09
CA HIS A 348 2.71 -29.55 7.81
C HIS A 348 1.19 -29.47 7.84
N ARG A 349 0.50 -30.52 8.35
CA ARG A 349 -0.96 -30.49 8.53
C ARG A 349 -1.39 -29.38 9.51
N GLN A 350 -0.66 -29.20 10.61
CA GLN A 350 -0.97 -28.14 11.58
C GLN A 350 -0.75 -26.74 11.02
N HIS A 351 0.34 -26.50 10.30
CA HIS A 351 0.62 -25.18 9.72
C HIS A 351 -0.32 -24.80 8.57
N THR A 352 -0.91 -25.79 7.90
CA THR A 352 -1.91 -25.58 6.85
C THR A 352 -3.33 -25.42 7.40
N SER A 353 -3.60 -25.82 8.66
CA SER A 353 -4.97 -25.84 9.23
C SER A 353 -5.16 -25.07 10.54
N VAL A 354 -4.08 -24.78 11.27
CA VAL A 354 -4.11 -24.21 12.62
C VAL A 354 -3.31 -22.91 12.72
N TYR A 355 -2.17 -22.79 12.03
CA TYR A 355 -1.38 -21.56 12.01
C TYR A 355 -1.86 -20.60 10.91
N THR A 356 -1.95 -19.31 11.24
CA THR A 356 -2.32 -18.26 10.29
C THR A 356 -1.18 -17.28 10.08
N TYR A 357 -0.97 -16.89 8.83
CA TYR A 357 0.06 -15.93 8.41
C TYR A 357 -0.60 -14.85 7.57
N GLY A 358 -0.46 -13.58 7.96
CA GLY A 358 -1.24 -12.53 7.28
C GLY A 358 -2.75 -12.78 7.35
N GLY A 359 -3.26 -13.30 8.47
CA GLY A 359 -4.69 -13.58 8.64
C GLY A 359 -5.27 -14.69 7.75
N THR A 360 -4.42 -15.46 7.06
CA THR A 360 -4.83 -16.57 6.19
C THR A 360 -4.04 -17.84 6.48
N TYR A 361 -4.66 -18.99 6.24
CA TYR A 361 -3.96 -20.26 6.21
C TYR A 361 -3.10 -20.34 4.94
N ARG A 362 -1.89 -20.85 5.08
CA ARG A 362 -1.01 -21.07 3.93
C ARG A 362 -1.24 -22.48 3.42
N SER A 363 -1.63 -22.61 2.16
CA SER A 363 -1.75 -23.92 1.49
C SER A 363 -0.40 -24.50 1.07
N ASN A 364 0.63 -23.66 0.99
CA ASN A 364 1.97 -24.02 0.51
C ASN A 364 2.99 -24.00 1.64
N VAL A 365 2.81 -24.94 2.57
CA VAL A 365 3.81 -25.31 3.57
C VAL A 365 4.59 -26.50 3.02
N ARG A 366 5.89 -26.59 3.32
CA ARG A 366 6.77 -27.65 2.85
C ARG A 366 7.52 -28.25 4.02
N GLN A 367 8.05 -29.45 3.85
CA GLN A 367 8.92 -30.07 4.84
C GLN A 367 10.36 -29.64 4.62
N ILE A 368 11.12 -29.53 5.70
CA ILE A 368 12.53 -29.20 5.65
C ILE A 368 13.30 -30.19 4.75
N THR A 369 14.09 -29.63 3.85
CA THR A 369 14.90 -30.40 2.91
C THR A 369 16.19 -30.91 3.56
N PRO A 370 16.87 -31.92 2.98
CA PRO A 370 18.10 -32.46 3.53
C PRO A 370 19.21 -31.42 3.74
N HIS A 371 19.45 -30.51 2.79
CA HIS A 371 20.48 -29.48 2.99
C HIS A 371 20.06 -28.43 4.02
N MET A 372 18.79 -28.02 4.05
CA MET A 372 18.30 -27.10 5.09
C MET A 372 18.47 -27.67 6.50
N ARG A 373 18.19 -28.97 6.67
CA ARG A 373 18.34 -29.69 7.95
C ARG A 373 19.80 -29.79 8.37
N ASN A 374 20.71 -30.11 7.46
CA ASN A 374 22.14 -30.16 7.78
C ASN A 374 22.68 -28.78 8.22
N VAL A 375 22.16 -27.71 7.63
CA VAL A 375 22.57 -26.33 7.96
C VAL A 375 21.92 -25.82 9.26
N SER A 376 20.71 -26.25 9.61
CA SER A 376 20.00 -25.72 10.80
C SER A 376 20.74 -25.97 12.11
N THR A 377 21.44 -27.11 12.27
CA THR A 377 22.26 -27.38 13.47
C THR A 377 23.37 -26.33 13.64
N LYS A 378 24.02 -25.93 12.54
CA LYS A 378 25.05 -24.88 12.57
C LYS A 378 24.45 -23.51 12.87
N VAL A 379 23.28 -23.21 12.29
CA VAL A 379 22.55 -21.97 12.53
C VAL A 379 22.14 -21.87 14.00
N GLN A 380 21.51 -22.91 14.57
CA GLN A 380 21.12 -22.96 15.97
C GLN A 380 22.28 -22.65 16.90
N ARG A 381 23.40 -23.38 16.75
CA ARG A 381 24.58 -23.18 17.59
C ARG A 381 25.07 -21.73 17.53
N ILE A 382 25.27 -21.20 16.32
CA ILE A 382 25.84 -19.87 16.12
C ILE A 382 24.89 -18.76 16.57
N VAL A 383 23.58 -18.90 16.35
CA VAL A 383 22.58 -17.94 16.87
C VAL A 383 22.63 -17.91 18.40
N ASN A 384 22.63 -19.07 19.07
CA ASN A 384 22.73 -19.12 20.53
C ASN A 384 24.04 -18.51 21.04
N ASP A 385 25.17 -18.81 20.41
CA ASP A 385 26.47 -18.23 20.78
C ASP A 385 26.45 -16.69 20.68
N GLU A 386 25.90 -16.15 19.58
CA GLU A 386 25.80 -14.70 19.39
C GLU A 386 24.82 -14.05 20.37
N VAL A 387 23.72 -14.71 20.73
CA VAL A 387 22.79 -14.25 21.76
C VAL A 387 23.50 -14.17 23.12
N GLN A 388 24.25 -15.19 23.50
CA GLN A 388 25.00 -15.18 24.76
C GLN A 388 26.10 -14.11 24.76
N LYS A 389 26.81 -13.93 23.65
CA LYS A 389 27.79 -12.83 23.50
C LYS A 389 27.13 -11.47 23.65
N ARG A 390 25.98 -11.25 23.01
CA ARG A 390 25.20 -10.00 23.09
C ARG A 390 24.77 -9.72 24.53
N ILE A 391 24.23 -10.72 25.23
CA ILE A 391 23.82 -10.60 26.64
C ILE A 391 25.01 -10.17 27.50
N ARG A 392 26.15 -10.87 27.39
CA ARG A 392 27.34 -10.58 28.21
C ARG A 392 27.94 -9.20 27.93
N ASN A 393 28.03 -8.81 26.66
CA ASN A 393 28.87 -7.68 26.25
C ASN A 393 28.08 -6.37 26.01
N VAL A 394 26.77 -6.47 25.75
CA VAL A 394 25.96 -5.32 25.31
C VAL A 394 24.82 -5.03 26.27
N TYR A 395 24.17 -6.04 26.85
CA TYR A 395 22.99 -5.81 27.67
C TYR A 395 23.34 -5.35 29.10
N PRO A 396 22.46 -4.54 29.73
CA PRO A 396 22.70 -4.00 31.06
C PRO A 396 23.00 -5.08 32.10
N GLY A 397 24.16 -4.95 32.76
CA GLY A 397 24.58 -5.88 33.82
C GLY A 397 24.88 -7.31 33.34
N GLY A 398 25.07 -7.52 32.03
CA GLY A 398 25.33 -8.85 31.48
C GLY A 398 24.12 -9.79 31.57
N LYS A 399 22.90 -9.24 31.66
CA LYS A 399 21.66 -10.00 31.87
C LYS A 399 20.74 -9.90 30.65
N LYS A 400 19.93 -10.94 30.46
CA LYS A 400 18.88 -10.94 29.43
C LYS A 400 17.91 -9.78 29.64
N LEU A 401 17.27 -9.32 28.56
CA LEU A 401 16.24 -8.30 28.63
C LEU A 401 14.96 -8.86 29.27
N ARG A 402 14.14 -7.97 29.82
CA ARG A 402 12.77 -8.33 30.24
C ARG A 402 11.98 -8.88 29.05
N PHE A 403 11.25 -9.97 29.28
CA PHE A 403 10.50 -10.76 28.29
C PHE A 403 11.36 -11.61 27.35
N GLN A 404 12.69 -11.51 27.40
CA GLN A 404 13.55 -12.38 26.61
C GLN A 404 13.60 -13.77 27.26
N SER A 405 13.31 -14.82 26.49
CA SER A 405 13.42 -16.20 26.95
C SER A 405 14.86 -16.54 27.34
N PRO A 406 15.11 -17.21 28.49
CA PRO A 406 16.43 -17.68 28.89
C PRO A 406 16.81 -19.03 28.27
N LYS A 407 15.82 -19.74 27.69
CA LYS A 407 15.98 -21.05 27.09
C LYS A 407 16.81 -20.96 25.80
N GLU A 408 17.38 -22.09 25.39
CA GLU A 408 18.06 -22.21 24.10
C GLU A 408 17.09 -21.88 22.96
N TRP A 409 17.55 -21.05 22.02
CA TRP A 409 16.82 -20.75 20.80
C TRP A 409 16.91 -21.96 19.86
N ILE A 410 15.77 -22.48 19.41
CA ILE A 410 15.72 -23.62 18.48
C ILE A 410 14.95 -23.25 17.20
N PRO A 411 15.48 -23.53 16.01
CA PRO A 411 14.75 -23.29 14.77
C PRO A 411 13.76 -24.42 14.53
N ASN A 412 12.45 -24.14 14.63
CA ASN A 412 11.37 -25.10 14.35
C ASN A 412 10.41 -24.63 13.25
N ALA A 413 10.65 -23.44 12.68
CA ALA A 413 9.97 -22.95 11.49
C ALA A 413 10.94 -22.12 10.63
N ALA A 414 10.78 -22.14 9.31
CA ALA A 414 11.56 -21.26 8.42
C ALA A 414 10.70 -20.66 7.30
N PHE A 415 10.98 -19.41 6.97
CA PHE A 415 10.41 -18.73 5.80
C PHE A 415 11.49 -18.59 4.74
N VAL A 416 11.28 -19.23 3.59
CA VAL A 416 12.22 -19.14 2.46
C VAL A 416 11.64 -18.21 1.42
N ASN A 417 12.37 -17.15 1.11
CA ASN A 417 11.96 -16.12 0.16
C ASN A 417 12.87 -16.14 -1.07
N CYS A 418 12.30 -16.03 -2.25
CA CYS A 418 13.01 -15.87 -3.52
C CYS A 418 12.73 -14.47 -4.08
N TYR A 419 13.80 -13.73 -4.34
CA TYR A 419 13.77 -12.42 -4.99
C TYR A 419 14.37 -12.56 -6.40
N ASP A 420 13.52 -12.60 -7.42
CA ASP A 420 13.91 -12.73 -8.83
C ASP A 420 14.14 -11.36 -9.48
N GLY A 421 15.40 -10.95 -9.58
CA GLY A 421 15.78 -9.70 -10.21
C GLY A 421 15.65 -8.46 -9.31
N PRO A 422 16.04 -7.29 -9.84
CA PRO A 422 16.32 -6.09 -9.03
C PRO A 422 15.06 -5.41 -8.46
N ALA A 423 13.89 -5.62 -9.05
CA ALA A 423 12.65 -4.94 -8.64
C ALA A 423 11.96 -5.58 -7.42
N GLU A 424 12.18 -6.87 -7.18
CA GLU A 424 11.52 -7.58 -6.09
C GLU A 424 12.03 -7.13 -4.72
N SER A 425 11.11 -6.97 -3.77
CA SER A 425 11.38 -6.28 -2.50
C SER A 425 10.41 -6.69 -1.39
N VAL A 426 10.72 -6.26 -0.17
CA VAL A 426 9.80 -6.26 0.97
C VAL A 426 9.93 -4.94 1.73
N GLY A 427 8.82 -4.24 1.92
CA GLY A 427 8.79 -2.93 2.58
C GLY A 427 9.14 -3.00 4.08
N TYR A 428 9.25 -1.83 4.71
CA TYR A 428 9.57 -1.73 6.14
C TYR A 428 8.52 -2.39 7.03
N HIS A 429 8.92 -3.44 7.75
CA HIS A 429 8.07 -4.19 8.65
C HIS A 429 8.83 -4.67 9.90
N THR A 430 8.09 -5.29 10.80
CA THR A 430 8.60 -6.11 11.91
C THR A 430 8.00 -7.50 11.74
N ASP A 431 8.70 -8.53 12.20
CA ASP A 431 8.17 -9.88 12.15
C ASP A 431 6.91 -10.02 13.02
N GLU A 432 5.96 -10.85 12.57
CA GLU A 432 4.73 -11.13 13.31
C GLU A 432 5.04 -11.92 14.60
N LEU A 433 4.76 -11.31 15.75
CA LEU A 433 5.15 -11.84 17.07
C LEU A 433 4.23 -12.93 17.60
N THR A 434 3.09 -13.21 16.96
CA THR A 434 2.02 -14.10 17.46
C THR A 434 2.55 -15.42 18.03
N TYR A 435 3.39 -16.12 17.28
CA TYR A 435 3.94 -17.43 17.68
C TYR A 435 5.38 -17.35 18.22
N LEU A 436 6.07 -16.24 17.94
CA LEU A 436 7.44 -15.99 18.40
C LEU A 436 7.47 -15.51 19.86
N GLY A 437 6.47 -14.72 20.24
CA GLY A 437 6.41 -14.03 21.52
C GLY A 437 7.19 -12.73 21.57
N PRO A 438 7.21 -12.08 22.74
CA PRO A 438 8.00 -10.88 22.97
C PRO A 438 9.50 -11.17 22.85
N LYS A 439 10.28 -10.18 22.44
CA LYS A 439 11.76 -10.22 22.41
C LYS A 439 12.34 -11.38 21.61
N ALA A 440 11.68 -11.69 20.49
CA ALA A 440 12.03 -12.78 19.60
C ALA A 440 13.40 -12.60 18.92
N ILE A 441 14.13 -13.71 18.78
CA ILE A 441 15.41 -13.79 18.05
C ILE A 441 15.16 -14.48 16.71
N ILE A 442 15.79 -13.99 15.65
CA ILE A 442 15.63 -14.50 14.28
C ILE A 442 17.00 -14.73 13.64
N GLY A 443 17.20 -15.88 13.01
CA GLY A 443 18.39 -16.19 12.19
C GLY A 443 18.06 -16.15 10.70
N SER A 444 18.75 -15.33 9.91
CA SER A 444 18.47 -15.15 8.48
C SER A 444 19.70 -15.46 7.62
N LEU A 445 19.66 -16.52 6.82
CA LEU A 445 20.74 -16.92 5.90
C LEU A 445 20.44 -16.45 4.47
N SER A 446 21.35 -15.66 3.90
CA SER A 446 21.27 -15.12 2.53
C SER A 446 22.15 -15.90 1.56
N LEU A 447 21.60 -16.29 0.41
CA LEU A 447 22.28 -17.02 -0.67
C LEU A 447 21.98 -16.42 -2.04
N GLY A 448 22.94 -16.50 -2.96
CA GLY A 448 22.83 -15.98 -4.32
C GLY A 448 23.19 -14.50 -4.41
N VAL A 449 22.42 -13.72 -5.18
CA VAL A 449 22.75 -12.32 -5.45
C VAL A 449 22.67 -11.45 -4.20
N GLU A 450 23.63 -10.53 -4.06
CA GLU A 450 23.65 -9.54 -2.99
C GLU A 450 22.44 -8.60 -3.02
N ARG A 451 21.91 -8.26 -1.84
CA ARG A 451 20.88 -7.23 -1.65
C ARG A 451 21.15 -6.42 -0.39
N GLU A 452 20.58 -5.23 -0.35
CA GLU A 452 20.62 -4.34 0.81
C GLU A 452 19.48 -4.68 1.79
N PHE A 453 19.85 -5.02 3.02
CA PHE A 453 18.95 -5.11 4.17
C PHE A 453 18.97 -3.80 4.92
N ARG A 454 17.86 -3.06 4.86
CA ARG A 454 17.76 -1.75 5.50
C ARG A 454 17.03 -1.84 6.82
N VAL A 455 17.57 -1.21 7.85
CA VAL A 455 16.94 -1.07 9.16
C VAL A 455 16.75 0.40 9.53
N ARG A 456 15.67 0.68 10.24
CA ARG A 456 15.41 2.00 10.84
C ARG A 456 14.74 1.87 12.20
N ARG A 457 15.04 2.80 13.09
CA ARG A 457 14.50 2.81 14.44
C ARG A 457 13.07 3.35 14.45
N ILE A 458 12.26 2.88 15.39
CA ILE A 458 10.89 3.36 15.61
C ILE A 458 10.91 4.52 16.63
N VAL A 459 10.40 5.67 16.19
CA VAL A 459 10.41 6.93 16.95
C VAL A 459 8.97 7.37 17.25
N PRO A 460 8.59 7.54 18.52
CA PRO A 460 7.30 8.14 18.90
C PRO A 460 7.20 9.62 18.50
N PRO A 461 5.99 10.16 18.33
CA PRO A 461 5.77 11.60 18.34
C PRO A 461 6.03 12.17 19.76
N ASP A 462 6.77 13.28 19.88
CA ASP A 462 6.95 13.97 21.17
C ASP A 462 5.74 14.88 21.49
N GLU A 463 5.44 15.12 22.77
CA GLU A 463 4.27 15.88 23.26
C GLU A 463 4.40 17.43 23.24
N GLU A 464 5.49 17.99 22.70
CA GLU A 464 5.80 19.43 22.87
C GLU A 464 5.14 20.41 21.87
N ASP A 465 4.29 19.97 20.93
CA ASP A 465 3.68 20.88 19.93
C ASP A 465 2.30 21.46 20.35
N THR A 466 1.92 21.41 21.63
CA THR A 466 0.62 21.94 22.11
C THR A 466 0.71 23.18 23.01
N SER A 467 1.87 23.81 23.17
CA SER A 467 2.00 25.02 24.00
C SER A 467 2.85 26.11 23.35
N SER A 468 2.23 26.94 22.50
CA SER A 468 2.64 28.34 22.28
C SER A 468 1.51 29.13 21.58
N PRO A 469 0.93 30.18 22.21
CA PRO A 469 -0.03 31.07 21.56
C PRO A 469 0.68 32.09 20.64
N PRO A 470 -0.02 32.72 19.67
CA PRO A 470 0.60 33.62 18.72
C PRO A 470 0.96 34.94 19.41
N SER A 471 2.24 35.32 19.35
CA SER A 471 2.66 36.69 19.67
C SER A 471 3.11 37.38 18.39
N ASN A 472 2.31 38.38 18.01
CA ASN A 472 2.64 39.39 17.01
C ASN A 472 3.80 40.26 17.51
N SER A 473 4.77 40.53 16.64
CA SER A 473 5.35 41.88 16.49
C SER A 473 6.30 41.91 15.27
N SER A 474 5.88 42.65 14.22
CA SER A 474 6.59 43.75 13.54
C SER A 474 8.12 43.80 13.64
N ALA A 475 8.92 44.13 12.62
CA ALA A 475 8.71 44.75 11.31
C ALA A 475 10.01 44.57 10.47
N ASP A 476 9.89 44.81 9.17
CA ASP A 476 10.83 45.53 8.29
C ASP A 476 11.19 44.84 6.96
N VAL A 477 10.88 45.60 5.92
CA VAL A 477 10.92 45.32 4.48
C VAL A 477 12.23 45.89 3.89
N PRO A 478 12.48 45.89 2.56
CA PRO A 478 13.46 45.03 1.89
C PRO A 478 14.54 45.84 1.15
N THR A 479 15.52 45.20 0.47
CA THR A 479 15.99 45.74 -0.83
C THR A 479 16.72 44.72 -1.70
N ALA A 480 16.43 44.81 -2.99
CA ALA A 480 16.79 43.93 -4.09
C ALA A 480 18.17 44.21 -4.71
N GLY A 481 18.66 43.26 -5.53
CA GLY A 481 19.85 43.43 -6.35
C GLY A 481 20.12 42.29 -7.33
N SER A 482 19.61 42.50 -8.55
CA SER A 482 19.62 41.73 -9.81
C SER A 482 20.94 41.08 -10.30
N GLY A 483 20.81 40.02 -11.11
CA GLY A 483 21.64 39.81 -12.33
C GLY A 483 22.40 38.47 -12.50
N GLY A 484 22.11 37.71 -13.58
CA GLY A 484 23.10 36.84 -14.25
C GLY A 484 22.68 35.39 -14.60
N ASP A 485 22.57 35.12 -15.91
CA ASP A 485 22.21 33.89 -16.66
C ASP A 485 23.30 32.76 -16.64
N PRO A 486 23.20 31.69 -17.46
CA PRO A 486 22.69 30.34 -17.16
C PRO A 486 23.82 29.29 -17.00
N THR A 487 23.43 28.02 -16.80
CA THR A 487 24.24 26.78 -16.80
C THR A 487 24.60 26.17 -15.44
N ARG A 488 23.62 25.53 -14.78
CA ARG A 488 23.89 24.27 -14.06
C ARG A 488 22.63 23.47 -13.71
N LYS A 489 22.55 22.25 -14.28
CA LYS A 489 21.69 21.14 -13.87
C LYS A 489 21.66 21.01 -12.33
N GLN A 490 20.49 21.09 -11.69
CA GLN A 490 20.30 20.72 -10.28
C GLN A 490 19.37 19.51 -10.14
N LYS A 491 19.80 18.61 -9.25
CA LYS A 491 19.28 17.28 -8.93
C LYS A 491 17.84 17.31 -8.38
N PRO A 492 17.06 16.22 -8.54
CA PRO A 492 15.70 16.13 -8.03
C PRO A 492 15.67 16.14 -6.50
N GLN A 493 14.77 16.93 -5.92
CA GLN A 493 14.52 17.00 -4.47
C GLN A 493 13.55 15.90 -4.02
N LYS A 494 13.66 15.57 -2.72
CA LYS A 494 13.27 14.33 -2.06
C LYS A 494 11.90 14.50 -1.38
N ALA A 495 10.99 13.54 -1.60
CA ALA A 495 9.65 13.45 -1.01
C ALA A 495 9.57 13.66 0.52
N PRO A 496 8.40 14.01 1.09
CA PRO A 496 8.27 14.34 2.51
C PRO A 496 8.53 13.12 3.40
N GLN A 497 9.40 13.32 4.37
CA GLN A 497 10.01 12.30 5.24
C GLN A 497 9.23 12.13 6.56
N THR A 498 8.92 10.89 6.95
CA THR A 498 8.41 10.57 8.29
C THR A 498 9.45 10.88 9.37
N ARG A 499 9.06 11.11 10.64
CA ARG A 499 10.01 11.38 11.75
C ARG A 499 11.04 10.25 11.97
N ALA A 500 10.73 9.02 11.56
CA ALA A 500 11.69 7.92 11.48
C ALA A 500 12.77 8.14 10.39
N ASP A 501 12.41 8.79 9.29
CA ASP A 501 13.34 9.19 8.22
C ASP A 501 14.25 10.37 8.67
N VAL A 502 13.87 11.09 9.74
CA VAL A 502 14.70 12.11 10.39
C VAL A 502 15.87 11.52 11.17
N GLN A 503 15.72 10.32 11.75
CA GLN A 503 16.82 9.59 12.41
C GLN A 503 17.73 8.85 11.41
N GLY A 504 17.41 8.82 10.11
CA GLY A 504 18.17 8.12 9.09
C GLY A 504 17.95 6.60 9.07
N GLN A 505 18.38 5.96 7.99
CA GLN A 505 18.29 4.50 7.79
C GLN A 505 19.70 3.90 7.68
N ILE A 506 19.85 2.66 8.13
CA ILE A 506 21.10 1.92 8.05
C ILE A 506 20.93 0.82 7.01
N SER A 507 21.87 0.70 6.07
CA SER A 507 21.91 -0.34 5.05
C SER A 507 23.01 -1.34 5.36
N ILE A 508 22.66 -2.62 5.42
CA ILE A 508 23.56 -3.75 5.65
C ILE A 508 23.59 -4.56 4.37
N HIS A 509 24.77 -4.74 3.79
CA HIS A 509 24.95 -5.53 2.57
C HIS A 509 24.96 -7.02 2.92
N LEU A 510 24.12 -7.81 2.24
CA LEU A 510 23.98 -9.25 2.44
C LEU A 510 24.46 -10.02 1.19
N PRO A 511 25.78 -10.23 1.03
CA PRO A 511 26.31 -11.04 -0.06
C PRO A 511 25.96 -12.53 0.14
N HIS A 512 26.23 -13.33 -0.91
CA HIS A 512 26.10 -14.78 -0.86
C HIS A 512 26.72 -15.36 0.42
N ASN A 513 26.02 -16.31 1.05
CA ASN A 513 26.49 -17.04 2.23
C ASN A 513 26.74 -16.15 3.46
N SER A 514 25.79 -15.25 3.75
CA SER A 514 25.81 -14.39 4.95
C SER A 514 24.69 -14.78 5.91
N LEU A 515 25.03 -15.07 7.17
CA LEU A 515 24.08 -15.26 8.26
C LEU A 515 23.92 -13.95 9.04
N LEU A 516 22.70 -13.46 9.14
CA LEU A 516 22.33 -12.29 9.94
C LEU A 516 21.49 -12.76 11.15
N VAL A 517 21.92 -12.42 12.36
CA VAL A 517 21.18 -12.65 13.60
C VAL A 517 20.50 -11.35 14.01
N MET A 518 19.17 -11.34 14.11
CA MET A 518 18.40 -10.24 14.67
C MET A 518 18.15 -10.53 16.16
N HIS A 519 18.71 -9.68 17.03
CA HIS A 519 18.64 -9.82 18.48
C HIS A 519 17.30 -9.35 19.06
N ALA A 520 17.10 -9.66 20.34
CA ALA A 520 15.84 -9.57 21.07
C ALA A 520 15.11 -8.22 20.97
N GLU A 521 15.83 -7.09 20.84
CA GLU A 521 15.24 -5.75 20.74
C GLU A 521 14.79 -5.37 19.32
N MET A 522 15.14 -6.16 18.30
CA MET A 522 14.92 -5.82 16.89
C MET A 522 13.45 -5.58 16.56
N GLN A 523 12.55 -6.49 16.94
CA GLN A 523 11.15 -6.44 16.48
C GLN A 523 10.30 -5.38 17.19
N GLU A 524 10.70 -4.96 18.40
CA GLU A 524 9.99 -3.91 19.12
C GLU A 524 10.49 -2.50 18.79
N GLU A 525 11.79 -2.35 18.52
CA GLU A 525 12.43 -1.03 18.44
C GLU A 525 12.82 -0.63 17.02
N TRP A 526 12.87 -1.57 16.08
CA TRP A 526 13.33 -1.34 14.71
C TRP A 526 12.36 -1.92 13.69
N LYS A 527 12.42 -1.41 12.46
CA LYS A 527 11.80 -2.00 11.27
C LYS A 527 12.87 -2.33 10.26
N HIS A 528 12.63 -3.35 9.45
CA HIS A 528 13.55 -3.77 8.40
C HIS A 528 12.87 -3.97 7.05
N ALA A 529 13.66 -3.90 5.98
CA ALA A 529 13.21 -4.01 4.59
C ALA A 529 14.31 -4.60 3.68
N ILE A 530 13.91 -5.19 2.56
CA ILE A 530 14.76 -5.40 1.39
C ILE A 530 14.26 -4.46 0.30
N THR A 531 15.08 -3.51 -0.13
CA THR A 531 14.66 -2.50 -1.11
C THR A 531 14.95 -2.94 -2.55
N PRO A 532 14.16 -2.46 -3.53
CA PRO A 532 14.52 -2.61 -4.95
C PRO A 532 15.92 -2.06 -5.20
N ALA A 533 16.69 -2.75 -6.04
CA ALA A 533 18.00 -2.33 -6.51
C ALA A 533 17.87 -1.70 -7.90
N GLN A 534 18.72 -0.73 -8.23
CA GLN A 534 18.79 -0.21 -9.61
C GLN A 534 19.55 -1.18 -10.52
N THR A 535 20.61 -1.77 -9.98
CA THR A 535 21.48 -2.73 -10.66
C THR A 535 21.83 -3.85 -9.69
N ILE A 536 22.06 -5.04 -10.24
CA ILE A 536 22.52 -6.22 -9.49
C ILE A 536 23.62 -6.90 -10.29
N SER A 537 24.63 -7.43 -9.59
CA SER A 537 25.66 -8.27 -10.19
C SER A 537 25.17 -9.72 -10.19
N PRO A 538 25.04 -10.38 -11.35
CA PRO A 538 24.58 -11.76 -11.40
C PRO A 538 25.51 -12.70 -10.64
N HIS A 539 24.94 -13.67 -9.94
CA HIS A 539 25.67 -14.74 -9.26
C HIS A 539 25.87 -15.93 -10.20
N PRO A 540 27.05 -16.59 -10.21
CA PRO A 540 27.36 -17.66 -11.18
C PRO A 540 26.35 -18.81 -11.22
N LEU A 541 25.75 -19.16 -10.09
CA LEU A 541 24.80 -20.28 -9.98
C LEU A 541 23.32 -19.86 -10.06
N SER A 542 22.99 -18.65 -9.59
CA SER A 542 21.59 -18.24 -9.42
C SER A 542 21.16 -17.13 -10.38
N GLY A 543 22.05 -16.69 -11.27
CA GLY A 543 21.80 -15.56 -12.16
C GLY A 543 21.43 -14.32 -11.35
N ASN A 544 20.19 -13.84 -11.51
CA ASN A 544 19.69 -12.62 -10.88
C ASN A 544 18.96 -12.85 -9.54
N ARG A 545 18.85 -14.10 -9.10
CA ARG A 545 18.03 -14.51 -7.95
C ARG A 545 18.79 -14.48 -6.64
N ARG A 546 18.10 -14.03 -5.58
CA ARG A 546 18.51 -14.17 -4.18
C ARG A 546 17.53 -15.07 -3.44
N ILE A 547 18.05 -16.05 -2.71
CA ILE A 547 17.31 -16.87 -1.77
C ILE A 547 17.63 -16.42 -0.35
N ASN A 548 16.62 -16.34 0.52
CA ASN A 548 16.79 -16.03 1.94
C ASN A 548 15.99 -16.98 2.82
N VAL A 549 16.69 -17.70 3.70
CA VAL A 549 16.08 -18.59 4.69
C VAL A 549 16.01 -17.87 6.03
N THR A 550 14.80 -17.61 6.52
CA THR A 550 14.56 -16.93 7.80
C THR A 550 14.08 -17.94 8.84
N TYR A 551 14.99 -18.43 9.66
CA TYR A 551 14.72 -19.36 10.75
C TYR A 551 14.08 -18.67 11.94
N ARG A 552 13.07 -19.32 12.51
CA ARG A 552 12.22 -18.82 13.59
C ARG A 552 12.08 -19.88 14.66
N TRP A 553 11.91 -19.42 15.90
CA TRP A 553 11.53 -20.25 17.02
C TRP A 553 10.10 -19.92 17.46
N TYR A 554 9.16 -20.81 17.17
CA TYR A 554 7.80 -20.73 17.68
C TYR A 554 7.73 -21.39 19.04
N ARG A 555 7.17 -20.68 20.00
CA ARG A 555 7.09 -21.14 21.38
C ARG A 555 5.85 -22.00 21.58
N ASP A 556 6.02 -23.14 22.25
CA ASP A 556 4.91 -24.06 22.56
C ASP A 556 3.80 -23.37 23.37
N SER A 557 4.19 -22.48 24.28
CA SER A 557 3.26 -21.66 25.06
C SER A 557 2.44 -20.68 24.23
N LEU A 558 2.84 -20.40 22.98
CA LEU A 558 2.12 -19.54 22.05
C LEU A 558 1.46 -20.35 20.92
N HIS A 559 1.28 -21.66 21.10
CA HIS A 559 0.53 -22.49 20.17
C HIS A 559 -0.85 -21.88 19.89
N PRO A 560 -1.35 -21.91 18.63
CA PRO A 560 -2.62 -21.27 18.28
C PRO A 560 -3.86 -21.77 19.05
N GLN A 561 -3.76 -22.89 19.78
CA GLN A 561 -4.81 -23.37 20.68
C GLN A 561 -4.94 -22.57 21.97
N TYR A 562 -3.85 -21.94 22.42
CA TYR A 562 -3.82 -21.14 23.63
C TYR A 562 -4.03 -19.66 23.34
N THR A 563 -3.68 -19.21 22.13
CA THR A 563 -3.78 -17.79 21.78
C THR A 563 -5.24 -17.33 21.64
N PRO A 564 -5.55 -16.07 22.04
CA PRO A 564 -6.92 -15.55 21.96
C PRO A 564 -7.49 -15.54 20.53
N ARG A 565 -8.82 -15.70 20.44
CA ARG A 565 -9.59 -15.53 19.19
C ARG A 565 -10.25 -14.15 19.20
N CYS A 566 -10.28 -13.45 18.06
CA CYS A 566 -11.14 -12.25 17.91
C CYS A 566 -12.61 -12.68 17.88
N GLN A 567 -13.49 -11.72 18.18
CA GLN A 567 -14.95 -11.87 18.12
C GLN A 567 -15.49 -12.31 16.75
N CYS A 568 -14.76 -12.10 15.65
CA CYS A 568 -15.11 -12.59 14.31
C CYS A 568 -14.65 -14.04 14.04
N GLY A 569 -14.15 -14.75 15.06
CA GLY A 569 -13.70 -16.14 14.98
C GLY A 569 -12.28 -16.34 14.42
N GLN A 570 -11.64 -15.30 13.89
CA GLN A 570 -10.26 -15.37 13.42
C GLN A 570 -9.25 -15.35 14.58
N HIS A 571 -8.04 -15.87 14.35
CA HIS A 571 -6.94 -15.74 15.31
C HIS A 571 -6.61 -14.26 15.56
N ALA A 572 -6.44 -13.91 16.84
CA ALA A 572 -5.85 -12.62 17.17
C ALA A 572 -4.34 -12.68 16.91
N ILE A 573 -3.74 -11.53 16.64
CA ILE A 573 -2.29 -11.40 16.49
C ILE A 573 -1.69 -10.62 17.64
N LEU A 574 -0.46 -10.98 18.00
CA LEU A 574 0.31 -10.27 19.02
C LEU A 574 1.05 -9.09 18.38
N ARG A 575 0.90 -7.90 18.97
CA ARG A 575 1.63 -6.68 18.57
C ARG A 575 2.25 -6.01 19.77
N CYS A 576 3.45 -5.44 19.58
CA CYS A 576 4.05 -4.51 20.52
C CYS A 576 3.57 -3.07 20.23
N VAL A 577 3.22 -2.34 21.27
CA VAL A 577 2.85 -0.93 21.17
C VAL A 577 4.10 -0.09 20.96
N GLN A 578 4.16 0.61 19.82
CA GLN A 578 5.35 1.34 19.38
C GLN A 578 5.16 2.87 19.32
N ARG A 579 3.91 3.36 19.32
CA ARG A 579 3.58 4.79 19.06
C ARG A 579 3.31 5.59 20.33
N LYS A 580 2.40 5.13 21.18
CA LYS A 580 1.97 5.84 22.39
C LYS A 580 3.02 5.66 23.49
N LYS A 581 3.52 6.76 24.07
CA LYS A 581 4.66 6.76 24.98
C LYS A 581 4.35 6.01 26.28
N GLU A 582 3.18 6.23 26.87
CA GLU A 582 2.75 5.63 28.15
C GLU A 582 2.62 4.10 28.07
N THR A 583 2.25 3.58 26.91
CA THR A 583 2.03 2.14 26.69
C THR A 583 3.10 1.49 25.85
N ARG A 584 4.17 2.22 25.49
CA ARG A 584 5.25 1.73 24.63
C ARG A 584 5.91 0.50 25.26
N GLY A 585 6.14 -0.53 24.44
CA GLY A 585 6.74 -1.78 24.90
C GLY A 585 5.75 -2.74 25.58
N ARG A 586 4.49 -2.34 25.77
CA ARG A 586 3.42 -3.27 26.14
C ARG A 586 2.96 -4.05 24.92
N TYR A 587 2.41 -5.24 25.15
CA TYR A 587 1.92 -6.13 24.11
C TYR A 587 0.40 -6.23 24.14
N MET A 588 -0.21 -6.38 22.98
CA MET A 588 -1.66 -6.47 22.82
C MET A 588 -2.03 -7.50 21.76
N TRP A 589 -3.15 -8.18 21.99
CA TRP A 589 -3.85 -9.01 21.03
C TRP A 589 -4.87 -8.16 20.29
N THR A 590 -4.82 -8.17 18.96
CA THR A 590 -5.76 -7.42 18.12
C THR A 590 -6.28 -8.27 16.98
N CYS A 591 -7.43 -7.90 16.43
CA CYS A 591 -7.91 -8.52 15.20
C CYS A 591 -6.95 -8.31 14.02
N TYR A 592 -6.85 -9.30 13.15
CA TYR A 592 -6.09 -9.23 11.91
C TYR A 592 -6.87 -9.68 10.68
N ALA A 593 -8.19 -9.81 10.81
CA ALA A 593 -9.04 -10.30 9.74
C ALA A 593 -8.94 -9.43 8.48
N GLY A 594 -8.85 -8.10 8.60
CA GLY A 594 -8.76 -7.22 7.43
C GLY A 594 -7.42 -7.22 6.69
N PHE A 595 -6.44 -8.05 7.11
CA PHE A 595 -5.26 -8.32 6.28
C PHE A 595 -5.52 -9.42 5.24
N ALA A 596 -6.53 -10.27 5.48
CA ALA A 596 -6.96 -11.26 4.51
C ALA A 596 -7.84 -10.61 3.43
N PRO A 597 -7.62 -10.92 2.14
CA PRO A 597 -8.42 -10.37 1.05
C PRO A 597 -9.93 -10.55 1.26
N GLY A 598 -10.69 -9.45 1.14
CA GLY A 598 -12.15 -9.45 1.21
C GLY A 598 -12.72 -9.59 2.63
N LYS A 599 -11.89 -9.59 3.66
CA LYS A 599 -12.32 -9.57 5.07
C LYS A 599 -12.17 -8.16 5.64
N GLN A 600 -12.95 -7.86 6.67
CA GLN A 600 -12.91 -6.60 7.41
C GLN A 600 -12.40 -6.82 8.84
N THR A 601 -11.70 -5.83 9.39
CA THR A 601 -11.14 -5.91 10.75
C THR A 601 -12.21 -5.65 11.79
N CYS A 602 -12.29 -6.52 12.81
CA CYS A 602 -13.15 -6.36 13.99
C CYS A 602 -12.48 -5.43 15.04
N ASN A 603 -13.25 -4.81 15.93
CA ASN A 603 -12.72 -3.94 16.99
C ASN A 603 -12.13 -4.70 18.20
N PHE A 604 -11.77 -5.98 18.05
CA PHE A 604 -11.21 -6.78 19.16
C PHE A 604 -9.84 -6.27 19.60
N PHE A 605 -9.70 -6.14 20.92
CA PHE A 605 -8.51 -5.68 21.60
C PHE A 605 -8.42 -6.35 22.97
N GLN A 606 -7.24 -6.85 23.34
CA GLN A 606 -6.95 -7.37 24.67
C GLN A 606 -5.48 -7.12 25.01
N TRP A 607 -5.18 -6.68 26.24
CA TRP A 607 -3.79 -6.58 26.69
C TRP A 607 -3.18 -7.98 26.86
N ALA A 608 -1.96 -8.17 26.37
CA ALA A 608 -1.21 -9.39 26.57
C ALA A 608 -0.32 -9.24 27.82
N GLU A 609 -0.32 -10.25 28.67
CA GLU A 609 0.48 -10.30 29.89
C GLU A 609 1.49 -11.45 29.78
N PHE A 610 2.73 -11.14 30.14
CA PHE A 610 3.86 -12.06 30.08
C PHE A 610 4.67 -11.95 31.37
N ASP A 611 5.25 -13.06 31.80
CA ASP A 611 6.27 -13.08 32.85
C ASP A 611 7.61 -12.51 32.34
N ASP A 612 8.63 -12.45 33.19
CA ASP A 612 9.93 -11.88 32.81
C ASP A 612 10.68 -12.69 31.73
N ASP A 613 10.28 -13.92 31.45
CA ASP A 613 10.81 -14.82 30.41
C ASP A 613 9.97 -14.78 29.13
N GLY A 614 8.96 -13.91 29.10
CA GLY A 614 8.08 -13.72 27.96
C GLY A 614 7.06 -14.86 27.80
N GLU A 615 6.87 -15.69 28.83
CA GLU A 615 5.83 -16.72 28.82
C GLU A 615 4.47 -16.10 29.21
N PRO A 616 3.39 -16.45 28.52
CA PRO A 616 2.05 -15.94 28.81
C PRO A 616 1.42 -16.58 30.05
N PHE A 617 0.58 -15.82 30.76
CA PHE A 617 -0.25 -16.34 31.85
C PHE A 617 -1.56 -16.92 31.32
N TRP A 618 -1.57 -18.21 30.97
CA TRP A 618 -2.80 -18.89 30.59
C TRP A 618 -3.55 -19.42 31.83
N GLU A 619 -4.84 -19.07 31.95
CA GLU A 619 -5.71 -19.58 33.03
C GLU A 619 -5.85 -21.11 32.98
N ARG A 620 -5.86 -21.67 31.76
CA ARG A 620 -5.62 -23.09 31.54
C ARG A 620 -4.12 -23.28 31.52
N LYS A 621 -3.55 -23.70 32.66
CA LYS A 621 -2.19 -24.21 32.65
C LYS A 621 -2.11 -25.31 31.58
N PRO A 622 -1.02 -25.42 30.80
CA PRO A 622 -0.73 -26.59 30.00
C PRO A 622 -0.41 -27.76 30.94
N ILE A 623 -1.41 -28.20 31.70
CA ILE A 623 -1.38 -29.41 32.50
C ILE A 623 -2.07 -30.45 31.64
N GLU A 624 -1.27 -31.39 31.13
CA GLU A 624 -1.70 -32.67 30.54
C GLU A 624 -2.59 -32.59 29.28
N ASP A 625 -2.43 -31.56 28.44
CA ASP A 625 -3.15 -31.49 27.16
C ASP A 625 -2.18 -31.63 25.96
N ASP A 626 -2.53 -32.57 25.06
CA ASP A 626 -1.84 -33.13 23.87
C ASP A 626 -1.44 -32.11 22.77
N ALA A 627 -1.09 -30.87 23.14
CA ALA A 627 -0.63 -29.88 22.17
C ALA A 627 0.66 -30.37 21.49
N PRO A 628 0.65 -30.61 20.18
CA PRO A 628 1.84 -31.05 19.48
C PRO A 628 2.88 -29.93 19.50
N THR A 629 4.07 -30.24 20.02
CA THR A 629 5.22 -29.32 19.98
C THR A 629 5.86 -29.38 18.60
N LEU A 630 6.32 -28.24 18.08
CA LEU A 630 7.01 -28.21 16.80
C LEU A 630 8.44 -28.71 16.99
N ALA A 631 8.82 -29.74 16.24
CA ALA A 631 10.13 -30.35 16.34
C ALA A 631 11.23 -29.39 15.87
N ASN A 632 12.36 -29.44 16.56
CA ASN A 632 13.56 -28.70 16.20
C ASN A 632 14.13 -29.25 14.87
N PHE A 633 14.46 -28.36 13.93
CA PHE A 633 15.14 -28.74 12.68
C PHE A 633 16.49 -29.41 12.91
N ALA A 634 17.18 -29.12 14.01
CA ALA A 634 18.45 -29.75 14.33
C ALA A 634 18.30 -31.20 14.85
N ASP A 635 17.11 -31.59 15.34
CA ASP A 635 16.89 -32.88 16.01
C ASP A 635 16.08 -33.87 15.13
N ALA A 636 15.48 -33.40 14.04
CA ALA A 636 14.68 -34.24 13.14
C ALA A 636 15.55 -35.25 12.38
N THR A 637 15.74 -36.45 12.94
CA THR A 637 16.37 -37.61 12.26
C THR A 637 15.45 -38.20 11.21
#